data_AF-A0A8S3T7B6-F1
#
_entry.id   AF-A0A8S3T7B6-F1
#
_cell.length_a   1.000
_cell.length_b   1.000
_cell.length_c   1.000
_cell.angle_alpha   90.00
_cell.angle_beta   90.00
_cell.angle_gamma   90.00
#
_symmetry.space_group_name_H-M   'P 1'
#
loop_
_entity.id
_entity.type
_entity.pdbx_description
1 polymer ?
#
loop_
_entity_poly.entity_id
_entity_poly.type
_entity_poly.pdbx_seq_one_letter_code
_entity_poly.pdbx_strand_id
1 'polypeptide(L)'
;MQFNNSVCFLPPYEEIELLNEDENNKWSVDPDFKKQTEDEEQQLELTEVVDVDLYDVCGNDDKQFQYITPVSSGISNAFTNEIRCYSEGDYGATKWDTAYASTIRSIKCKNLGSRCLFCAEDRRMLRKRQQKAEEKKISPPVTFVHRTYQHVTCPEKNLVTIIEQQKTEMRTLSSEVQKLKRQLHKQWSMYEDNHKSFVGILFDKIKMQEDLVYGKTTGDLIGFCYPDSIGNEILILENLVGNCKTSQLAKCMLVIMECVKFMLDQGADFVLTYNFKQDPLKQHFGHYRHKGGANNNPSVYEVRHTMTQLRAVGA
;
A
#
# COMPACT_ATOMS: atom_id res chain seq x y z
N MET A 1 -13.40 11.01 44.34
CA MET A 1 -12.62 10.00 43.59
C MET A 1 -11.23 10.55 43.41
N GLN A 2 -10.23 9.97 44.08
CA GLN A 2 -8.82 10.36 43.96
C GLN A 2 -8.23 9.70 42.71
N PHE A 3 -7.70 10.49 41.79
CA PHE A 3 -6.99 10.00 40.61
C PHE A 3 -5.57 9.60 41.03
N ASN A 4 -5.29 8.30 41.02
CA ASN A 4 -3.94 7.77 41.17
C ASN A 4 -3.22 7.90 39.82
N ASN A 5 -2.31 8.87 39.73
CA ASN A 5 -1.32 8.93 38.65
C ASN A 5 -0.23 7.88 38.91
N SER A 6 -0.45 6.65 38.43
CA SER A 6 0.62 5.64 38.36
C SER A 6 1.53 5.96 37.17
N VAL A 7 2.65 6.62 37.45
CA VAL A 7 3.76 6.75 36.50
C VAL A 7 4.50 5.42 36.47
N CYS A 8 4.40 4.69 35.38
CA CYS A 8 5.17 3.47 35.16
C CYS A 8 6.63 3.84 34.87
N PHE A 9 7.52 3.57 35.82
CA PHE A 9 8.97 3.64 35.61
C PHE A 9 9.40 2.40 34.83
N LEU A 10 10.09 2.61 33.69
CA LEU A 10 10.81 1.55 33.00
C LEU A 10 11.93 1.01 33.93
N PRO A 11 12.20 -0.30 33.94
CA PRO A 11 13.30 -0.86 34.72
C PRO A 11 14.65 -0.28 34.25
N PRO A 12 15.63 -0.15 35.15
CA PRO A 12 16.97 0.32 34.79
C PRO A 12 17.62 -0.65 33.80
N TYR A 13 18.18 -0.10 32.72
CA TYR A 13 18.98 -0.84 31.75
C TYR A 13 20.14 -1.54 32.46
N GLU A 14 20.19 -2.87 32.37
CA GLU A 14 21.37 -3.65 32.72
C GLU A 14 22.51 -3.34 31.72
N GLU A 15 23.72 -3.20 32.24
CA GLU A 15 24.93 -2.85 31.51
C GLU A 15 25.23 -3.88 30.42
N ILE A 16 25.23 -3.44 29.15
CA ILE A 16 25.73 -4.23 28.03
C ILE A 16 27.26 -4.18 28.10
N GLU A 17 27.88 -5.30 28.46
CA GLU A 17 29.32 -5.52 28.30
C GLU A 17 29.68 -5.40 26.81
N LEU A 18 30.38 -4.31 26.46
CA LEU A 18 31.01 -4.14 25.16
C LEU A 18 32.19 -5.12 25.07
N LEU A 19 32.00 -6.20 24.31
CA LEU A 19 33.08 -7.05 23.87
C LEU A 19 34.03 -6.22 22.98
N ASN A 20 35.29 -6.12 23.41
CA ASN A 20 36.39 -5.62 22.60
C ASN A 20 36.61 -6.58 21.43
N GLU A 21 36.27 -6.17 20.22
CA GLU A 21 36.68 -6.87 18.99
C GLU A 21 38.08 -6.38 18.60
N ASP A 22 38.98 -7.36 18.46
CA ASP A 22 40.40 -7.22 18.22
C ASP A 22 40.73 -6.45 16.93
N GLU A 23 41.70 -5.54 17.07
CA GLU A 23 42.46 -4.93 15.98
C GLU A 23 43.31 -6.00 15.27
N ASN A 24 42.79 -6.64 14.22
CA ASN A 24 43.62 -7.29 13.19
C ASN A 24 42.79 -7.66 11.95
N ASN A 25 42.46 -6.67 11.12
CA ASN A 25 42.05 -6.93 9.74
C ASN A 25 42.86 -6.07 8.78
N LYS A 26 44.05 -6.58 8.46
CA LYS A 26 44.94 -6.06 7.43
C LYS A 26 44.44 -6.56 6.08
N TRP A 27 43.66 -5.72 5.38
CA TRP A 27 43.23 -5.99 4.01
C TRP A 27 44.45 -5.87 3.07
N SER A 28 45.00 -7.01 2.67
CA SER A 28 45.96 -7.10 1.56
C SER A 28 45.19 -7.01 0.25
N VAL A 29 45.43 -5.95 -0.52
CA VAL A 29 44.90 -5.78 -1.87
C VAL A 29 45.84 -6.50 -2.83
N ASP A 30 45.28 -7.46 -3.58
CA ASP A 30 46.00 -8.27 -4.57
C ASP A 30 46.43 -7.41 -5.77
N PRO A 31 47.74 -7.32 -6.11
CA PRO A 31 48.22 -6.46 -7.19
C PRO A 31 47.92 -6.96 -8.61
N ASP A 32 47.41 -8.19 -8.78
CA ASP A 32 47.12 -8.77 -10.10
C ASP A 32 45.76 -8.35 -10.69
N PHE A 33 44.90 -7.66 -9.94
CA PHE A 33 43.58 -7.22 -10.44
C PHE A 33 43.63 -6.01 -11.39
N LYS A 34 44.79 -5.35 -11.50
CA LYS A 34 44.95 -4.17 -12.38
C LYS A 34 45.39 -4.48 -13.81
N LYS A 35 45.66 -5.76 -14.15
CA LYS A 35 46.17 -6.13 -15.47
C LYS A 35 45.14 -6.79 -16.39
N GLN A 36 43.91 -7.02 -15.91
CA GLN A 36 42.83 -7.60 -16.72
C GLN A 36 41.87 -6.59 -17.32
N THR A 37 41.96 -5.31 -16.96
CA THR A 37 41.05 -4.26 -17.48
C THR A 37 41.58 -3.49 -18.69
N GLU A 38 42.80 -3.75 -19.16
CA GLU A 38 43.38 -3.05 -20.32
C GLU A 38 43.37 -3.88 -21.62
N ASP A 39 43.13 -5.20 -21.54
CA ASP A 39 43.16 -6.09 -22.72
C ASP A 39 41.76 -6.36 -23.33
N GLU A 40 40.66 -5.98 -22.66
CA GLU A 40 39.30 -6.09 -23.23
C GLU A 40 38.87 -4.85 -24.04
N GLU A 41 39.67 -3.78 -24.05
CA GLU A 41 39.33 -2.51 -24.72
C GLU A 41 39.81 -2.44 -26.19
N GLN A 42 40.45 -3.49 -26.74
CA GLN A 42 41.06 -3.47 -28.08
C GLN A 42 40.48 -4.46 -29.11
N GLN A 43 39.31 -5.06 -28.89
CA GLN A 43 38.64 -5.95 -29.88
C GLN A 43 37.21 -5.55 -30.25
N LEU A 44 36.90 -4.25 -30.31
CA LEU A 44 35.66 -3.75 -30.94
C LEU A 44 35.97 -2.99 -32.24
N GLU A 45 36.51 -3.70 -33.23
CA GLU A 45 36.61 -3.22 -34.61
C GLU A 45 35.39 -3.68 -35.44
N LEU A 46 34.66 -2.69 -35.94
CA LEU A 46 33.86 -2.67 -37.16
C LEU A 46 32.89 -3.85 -37.41
N THR A 47 31.75 -3.82 -36.73
CA THR A 47 30.47 -4.10 -37.40
C THR A 47 29.82 -2.76 -37.73
N GLU A 48 29.66 -2.47 -39.03
CA GLU A 48 28.74 -1.42 -39.50
C GLU A 48 27.34 -1.76 -38.99
N VAL A 49 26.97 -1.16 -37.86
CA VAL A 49 25.59 -1.14 -37.38
C VAL A 49 24.85 -0.25 -38.35
N VAL A 50 24.10 -0.87 -39.25
CA VAL A 50 23.01 -0.18 -39.95
C VAL A 50 22.18 0.47 -38.85
N ASP A 51 22.08 1.81 -38.85
CA ASP A 51 21.14 2.55 -38.01
C ASP A 51 19.75 2.03 -38.37
N VAL A 52 19.31 0.98 -37.68
CA VAL A 52 17.92 0.54 -37.69
C VAL A 52 17.22 1.65 -36.96
N ASP A 53 16.64 2.56 -37.74
CA ASP A 53 15.80 3.66 -37.27
C ASP A 53 15.08 3.22 -36.01
N LEU A 54 15.45 3.81 -34.87
CA LEU A 54 14.90 3.48 -33.57
C LEU A 54 13.41 3.83 -33.64
N TYR A 55 12.59 2.87 -34.07
CA TYR A 55 11.14 3.03 -34.15
C TYR A 55 10.67 3.17 -32.71
N ASP A 56 10.54 4.41 -32.29
CA ASP A 56 10.12 4.75 -30.95
C ASP A 56 8.69 4.15 -30.83
N VAL A 57 8.49 3.09 -30.05
CA VAL A 57 7.16 2.48 -29.96
C VAL A 57 6.39 3.21 -28.88
N CYS A 58 5.24 3.76 -29.25
CA CYS A 58 4.32 4.33 -28.28
C CYS A 58 3.68 3.20 -27.45
N GLY A 59 4.31 2.83 -26.33
CA GLY A 59 3.69 1.86 -25.44
C GLY A 59 4.48 1.42 -24.23
N ASN A 60 3.76 0.61 -23.45
CA ASN A 60 4.30 -0.30 -22.45
C ASN A 60 4.21 -1.72 -23.04
N ASP A 61 5.00 -2.65 -22.51
CA ASP A 61 4.83 -4.07 -22.82
C ASP A 61 3.43 -4.53 -22.36
N ASP A 62 2.57 -4.85 -23.33
CA ASP A 62 1.14 -5.11 -23.12
C ASP A 62 0.81 -6.62 -23.11
N LYS A 63 1.81 -7.49 -22.84
CA LYS A 63 1.69 -8.97 -22.77
C LYS A 63 0.46 -9.46 -21.98
N GLN A 64 0.11 -8.76 -20.90
CA GLN A 64 -1.05 -9.10 -20.07
C GLN A 64 -2.39 -9.10 -20.83
N PHE A 65 -2.49 -8.37 -21.95
CA PHE A 65 -3.70 -8.30 -22.76
C PHE A 65 -3.75 -9.33 -23.90
N GLN A 66 -2.69 -10.11 -24.13
CA GLN A 66 -2.61 -11.04 -25.27
C GLN A 66 -3.72 -12.09 -25.27
N TYR A 67 -4.17 -12.52 -24.07
CA TYR A 67 -5.32 -13.44 -23.92
C TYR A 67 -6.65 -12.81 -24.32
N ILE A 68 -6.80 -11.50 -24.12
CA ILE A 68 -8.04 -10.75 -24.37
C ILE A 68 -8.09 -10.26 -25.82
N THR A 69 -6.93 -9.93 -26.38
CA THR A 69 -6.80 -9.39 -27.73
C THR A 69 -5.57 -10.02 -28.39
N PRO A 70 -5.77 -11.14 -29.13
CA PRO A 70 -4.69 -11.79 -29.84
C PRO A 70 -3.96 -10.81 -30.75
N VAL A 71 -2.67 -11.07 -30.97
CA VAL A 71 -1.84 -10.27 -31.89
C VAL A 71 -2.53 -10.21 -33.26
N SER A 72 -2.46 -9.04 -33.90
CA SER A 72 -3.12 -8.72 -35.18
C SER A 72 -4.64 -8.63 -35.12
N SER A 73 -5.24 -8.57 -33.92
CA SER A 73 -6.68 -8.35 -33.77
C SER A 73 -7.00 -6.87 -33.57
N GLY A 74 -8.04 -6.40 -34.27
CA GLY A 74 -8.63 -5.08 -34.06
C GLY A 74 -9.65 -5.10 -32.90
N ILE A 75 -9.57 -4.12 -32.02
CA ILE A 75 -10.55 -3.91 -30.94
C ILE A 75 -11.58 -2.90 -31.44
N SER A 76 -12.82 -3.36 -31.65
CA SER A 76 -13.92 -2.51 -32.09
C SER A 76 -14.70 -1.91 -30.93
N ASN A 77 -15.33 -0.76 -31.21
CA ASN A 77 -16.36 -0.20 -30.36
C ASN A 77 -17.64 -1.05 -30.46
N ALA A 78 -18.20 -1.46 -29.33
CA ALA A 78 -19.40 -2.30 -29.29
C ALA A 78 -20.64 -1.65 -29.93
N PHE A 79 -20.69 -0.32 -29.99
CA PHE A 79 -21.84 0.41 -30.54
C PHE A 79 -21.69 0.76 -32.02
N THR A 80 -20.49 1.14 -32.45
CA THR A 80 -20.25 1.62 -33.82
C THR A 80 -19.61 0.57 -34.73
N ASN A 81 -19.13 -0.55 -34.17
CA ASN A 81 -18.29 -1.55 -34.85
C ASN A 81 -17.00 -1.01 -35.47
N GLU A 82 -16.67 0.26 -35.27
CA GLU A 82 -15.43 0.86 -35.74
C GLU A 82 -14.24 0.36 -34.90
N ILE A 83 -13.15 0.03 -35.57
CA ILE A 83 -11.90 -0.37 -34.93
C ILE A 83 -11.28 0.85 -34.23
N ARG A 84 -11.01 0.75 -32.92
CA ARG A 84 -10.41 1.83 -32.12
C ARG A 84 -8.91 1.65 -31.95
N CYS A 85 -8.45 0.43 -31.77
CA CYS A 85 -7.04 0.08 -31.60
C CYS A 85 -6.71 -1.30 -32.17
N TYR A 86 -5.44 -1.53 -32.45
CA TYR A 86 -4.89 -2.81 -32.88
C TYR A 86 -3.98 -3.38 -31.80
N SER A 87 -4.00 -4.70 -31.64
CA SER A 87 -2.97 -5.44 -30.93
C SER A 87 -1.83 -5.71 -31.91
N GLU A 88 -0.73 -5.00 -31.70
CA GLU A 88 0.49 -5.08 -32.48
C GLU A 88 1.41 -6.16 -31.88
N GLY A 89 2.05 -6.95 -32.75
CA GLY A 89 2.92 -8.05 -32.36
C GLY A 89 4.34 -7.60 -31.98
N ASP A 90 5.23 -8.57 -31.88
CA ASP A 90 6.65 -8.32 -31.66
C ASP A 90 7.26 -7.70 -32.93
N TYR A 91 7.64 -6.43 -32.84
CA TYR A 91 8.34 -5.70 -33.91
C TYR A 91 9.85 -5.62 -33.67
N GLY A 92 10.40 -6.38 -32.71
CA GLY A 92 11.79 -6.23 -32.28
C GLY A 92 12.06 -4.88 -31.63
N ALA A 93 11.02 -4.16 -31.23
CA ALA A 93 11.16 -2.86 -30.60
C ALA A 93 11.75 -3.04 -29.21
N THR A 94 12.83 -2.30 -28.94
CA THR A 94 13.44 -2.20 -27.62
C THR A 94 13.42 -0.74 -27.21
N LYS A 95 13.03 -0.48 -25.97
CA LYS A 95 13.15 0.85 -25.36
C LYS A 95 13.89 0.66 -24.05
N TRP A 96 15.09 1.22 -23.96
CA TRP A 96 16.03 0.89 -22.88
C TRP A 96 16.27 -0.64 -22.88
N ASP A 97 16.15 -1.31 -21.74
CA ASP A 97 16.36 -2.76 -21.60
C ASP A 97 15.08 -3.59 -21.76
N THR A 98 13.97 -2.98 -22.19
CA THR A 98 12.69 -3.68 -22.32
C THR A 98 12.37 -3.99 -23.78
N ALA A 99 12.35 -5.27 -24.13
CA ALA A 99 11.83 -5.77 -25.41
C ALA A 99 10.30 -5.88 -25.38
N TYR A 100 9.64 -5.29 -26.37
CA TYR A 100 8.18 -5.27 -26.47
C TYR A 100 7.69 -6.44 -27.31
N ALA A 101 7.08 -7.45 -26.68
CA ALA A 101 6.50 -8.58 -27.43
C ALA A 101 5.11 -8.28 -28.01
N SER A 102 4.40 -7.30 -27.44
CA SER A 102 3.14 -6.79 -27.98
C SER A 102 2.81 -5.41 -27.42
N THR A 103 2.10 -4.60 -28.20
CA THR A 103 1.62 -3.28 -27.79
C THR A 103 0.19 -3.04 -28.26
N ILE A 104 -0.59 -2.30 -27.49
CA ILE A 104 -1.91 -1.82 -27.93
C ILE A 104 -1.77 -0.42 -28.49
N ARG A 105 -2.00 -0.28 -29.81
CA ARG A 105 -1.92 1.01 -30.52
C ARG A 105 -3.29 1.47 -30.98
N SER A 106 -3.68 2.68 -30.56
CA SER A 106 -4.88 3.34 -31.08
C SER A 106 -4.72 3.70 -32.55
N ILE A 107 -5.79 3.60 -33.35
CA ILE A 107 -5.77 4.05 -34.75
C ILE A 107 -5.48 5.56 -34.88
N LYS A 108 -5.71 6.31 -33.79
CA LYS A 108 -5.44 7.75 -33.71
C LYS A 108 -4.03 8.06 -33.20
N CYS A 109 -3.24 7.04 -32.85
CA CYS A 109 -1.89 7.22 -32.34
C CYS A 109 -0.94 7.60 -33.48
N LYS A 110 -0.59 8.89 -33.54
CA LYS A 110 0.40 9.43 -34.48
C LYS A 110 1.84 9.34 -33.97
N ASN A 111 2.03 9.02 -32.70
CA ASN A 111 3.31 9.20 -32.04
C ASN A 111 4.07 7.89 -31.89
N LEU A 112 5.38 8.01 -32.06
CA LEU A 112 6.38 6.99 -31.74
C LEU A 112 6.98 7.27 -30.32
N GLY A 113 6.83 8.49 -29.79
CA GLY A 113 7.35 8.88 -28.47
C GLY A 113 6.51 8.49 -27.23
N SER A 114 6.88 9.09 -26.09
CA SER A 114 6.32 8.80 -24.75
C SER A 114 4.80 8.97 -24.62
N ARG A 115 4.17 8.11 -23.81
CA ARG A 115 2.76 8.06 -23.35
C ARG A 115 1.71 8.79 -24.22
N CYS A 116 1.18 8.13 -25.25
CA CYS A 116 0.00 8.62 -25.98
C CYS A 116 -1.29 8.51 -25.14
N LEU A 117 -2.08 9.60 -25.11
CA LEU A 117 -3.38 9.65 -24.42
C LEU A 117 -4.39 8.66 -25.01
N PHE A 118 -4.44 8.49 -26.33
CA PHE A 118 -5.38 7.57 -26.99
C PHE A 118 -5.08 6.11 -26.62
N CYS A 119 -3.82 5.69 -26.73
CA CYS A 119 -3.43 4.34 -26.33
C CYS A 119 -3.61 4.12 -24.82
N ALA A 120 -3.45 5.16 -23.99
CA ALA A 120 -3.69 5.07 -22.55
C ALA A 120 -5.18 4.86 -22.22
N GLU A 121 -6.09 5.50 -22.95
CA GLU A 121 -7.54 5.30 -22.83
C GLU A 121 -7.92 3.86 -23.21
N ASP A 122 -7.44 3.37 -24.35
CA ASP A 122 -7.69 2.02 -24.84
C ASP A 122 -7.15 0.95 -23.85
N ARG A 123 -5.95 1.15 -23.31
CA ARG A 123 -5.39 0.29 -22.25
C ARG A 123 -6.23 0.30 -20.97
N ARG A 124 -6.74 1.46 -20.55
CA ARG A 124 -7.62 1.56 -19.37
C ARG A 124 -8.89 0.74 -19.56
N MET A 125 -9.46 0.75 -20.77
CA MET A 125 -10.60 -0.09 -21.12
C MET A 125 -10.24 -1.57 -21.06
N LEU A 126 -9.08 -1.98 -21.60
CA LEU A 126 -8.64 -3.38 -21.57
C LEU A 126 -8.40 -3.89 -20.15
N ARG A 127 -7.79 -3.09 -19.26
CA ARG A 127 -7.65 -3.42 -17.83
C ARG A 127 -9.00 -3.67 -17.17
N LYS A 128 -10.02 -2.83 -17.46
CA LYS A 128 -11.38 -3.06 -16.96
C LYS A 128 -11.99 -4.37 -17.48
N ARG A 129 -11.71 -4.75 -18.73
CA ARG A 129 -12.17 -6.03 -19.29
C ARG A 129 -11.46 -7.22 -18.63
N GLN A 130 -10.15 -7.09 -18.40
CA GLN A 130 -9.36 -8.10 -17.70
C GLN A 130 -9.86 -8.31 -16.27
N GLN A 131 -10.04 -7.22 -15.52
CA GLN A 131 -10.57 -7.28 -14.17
C GLN A 131 -11.93 -7.99 -14.13
N LYS A 132 -12.86 -7.64 -15.04
CA LYS A 132 -14.15 -8.34 -15.14
C LYS A 132 -14.02 -9.82 -15.50
N ALA A 133 -13.02 -10.19 -16.30
CA ALA A 133 -12.77 -11.58 -16.65
C ALA A 133 -12.20 -12.36 -15.44
N GLU A 134 -11.36 -11.73 -14.63
CA GLU A 134 -10.82 -12.30 -13.38
C GLU A 134 -11.89 -12.41 -12.29
N GLU A 135 -12.73 -11.38 -12.10
CA GLU A 135 -13.89 -11.40 -11.22
C GLU A 135 -14.86 -12.54 -11.58
N LYS A 136 -15.05 -12.82 -12.88
CA LYS A 136 -15.83 -13.96 -13.37
C LYS A 136 -15.20 -15.33 -13.09
N LYS A 137 -13.87 -15.41 -12.93
CA LYS A 137 -13.20 -16.67 -12.55
C LYS A 137 -13.33 -16.95 -11.06
N ILE A 138 -13.38 -15.90 -10.24
CA ILE A 138 -13.47 -16.00 -8.77
C ILE A 138 -14.93 -16.17 -8.33
N SER A 139 -15.87 -15.53 -9.01
CA SER A 139 -17.29 -15.70 -8.68
C SER A 139 -17.77 -17.10 -9.07
N PRO A 140 -18.51 -17.81 -8.19
CA PRO A 140 -19.23 -19.00 -8.61
C PRO A 140 -20.12 -18.63 -9.79
N PRO A 141 -20.32 -19.53 -10.78
CA PRO A 141 -21.09 -19.24 -11.98
C PRO A 141 -22.45 -18.69 -11.60
N VAL A 142 -22.62 -17.37 -11.72
CA VAL A 142 -23.87 -16.72 -11.38
C VAL A 142 -24.84 -17.15 -12.46
N THR A 143 -25.78 -18.02 -12.09
CA THR A 143 -26.93 -18.41 -12.92
C THR A 143 -27.91 -17.24 -13.03
N PHE A 144 -27.44 -16.07 -13.45
CA PHE A 144 -28.32 -14.98 -13.79
C PHE A 144 -28.87 -15.26 -15.18
N VAL A 145 -30.07 -15.84 -15.19
CA VAL A 145 -30.84 -16.08 -16.40
C VAL A 145 -31.10 -14.72 -17.04
N HIS A 146 -30.38 -14.40 -18.12
CA HIS A 146 -30.67 -13.24 -18.94
C HIS A 146 -32.14 -13.29 -19.37
N ARG A 147 -32.88 -12.18 -19.21
CA ARG A 147 -34.31 -12.09 -19.58
C ARG A 147 -34.61 -12.38 -21.06
N THR A 148 -33.58 -12.53 -21.89
CA THR A 148 -33.66 -12.90 -23.31
C THR A 148 -33.36 -14.38 -23.58
N TYR A 149 -33.28 -15.23 -22.55
CA TYR A 149 -33.04 -16.66 -22.71
C TYR A 149 -34.25 -17.32 -23.39
N GLN A 150 -34.12 -17.66 -24.67
CA GLN A 150 -35.14 -18.40 -25.42
C GLN A 150 -35.21 -19.83 -24.88
N HIS A 151 -36.30 -20.16 -24.18
CA HIS A 151 -36.55 -21.46 -23.54
C HIS A 151 -36.65 -22.66 -24.51
N VAL A 152 -36.49 -22.45 -25.81
CA VAL A 152 -36.86 -23.42 -26.86
C VAL A 152 -35.91 -24.63 -26.90
N THR A 153 -34.69 -24.52 -26.38
CA THR A 153 -33.67 -25.60 -26.47
C THR A 153 -33.27 -26.22 -25.14
N CYS A 154 -33.87 -25.82 -24.01
CA CYS A 154 -33.51 -26.38 -22.72
C CYS A 154 -34.28 -27.68 -22.44
N PRO A 155 -33.61 -28.83 -22.20
CA PRO A 155 -34.27 -30.07 -21.83
C PRO A 155 -35.12 -29.90 -20.56
N GLU A 156 -36.31 -30.52 -20.52
CA GLU A 156 -37.25 -30.43 -19.39
C GLU A 156 -36.59 -30.70 -18.03
N LYS A 157 -35.68 -31.69 -17.97
CA LYS A 157 -34.93 -32.03 -16.75
C LYS A 157 -34.11 -30.86 -16.22
N ASN A 158 -33.49 -30.07 -17.10
CA ASN A 158 -32.68 -28.92 -16.71
C ASN A 158 -33.57 -27.77 -16.20
N LEU A 159 -34.78 -27.61 -16.76
CA LEU A 159 -35.75 -26.63 -16.26
C LEU A 159 -36.20 -26.97 -14.84
N VAL A 160 -36.46 -28.25 -14.55
CA VAL A 160 -36.82 -28.70 -13.19
C VAL A 160 -35.69 -28.37 -12.21
N THR A 161 -34.44 -28.67 -12.55
CA THR A 161 -33.30 -28.35 -11.66
C THR A 161 -33.13 -26.85 -11.43
N ILE A 162 -33.33 -26.02 -12.46
CA ILE A 162 -33.25 -24.55 -12.32
C ILE A 162 -34.37 -24.04 -11.42
N ILE A 163 -35.59 -24.56 -11.57
CA ILE A 163 -36.73 -24.18 -10.73
C ILE A 163 -36.50 -24.59 -9.28
N GLU A 164 -35.95 -25.77 -9.02
CA GLU A 164 -35.60 -26.22 -7.67
C GLU A 164 -34.51 -25.34 -7.05
N GLN A 165 -33.47 -25.01 -7.80
CA GLN A 165 -32.42 -24.09 -7.36
C GLN A 165 -33.00 -22.71 -7.01
N GLN A 166 -33.84 -22.13 -7.87
CA GLN A 166 -34.52 -20.86 -7.61
C GLN A 166 -35.42 -20.93 -6.37
N LYS A 167 -36.12 -22.05 -6.14
CA LYS A 167 -36.91 -22.26 -4.92
C LYS A 167 -36.03 -22.30 -3.68
N THR A 168 -34.86 -22.93 -3.73
CA THR A 168 -33.93 -22.92 -2.60
C THR A 168 -33.39 -21.53 -2.31
N GLU A 169 -33.02 -20.77 -3.35
CA GLU A 169 -32.54 -19.39 -3.23
C GLU A 169 -33.63 -18.45 -2.67
N MET A 170 -34.88 -18.59 -3.12
CA MET A 170 -35.99 -17.83 -2.54
C MET A 170 -36.20 -18.14 -1.06
N ARG A 171 -35.97 -19.38 -0.62
CA ARG A 171 -36.06 -19.76 0.80
C ARG A 171 -34.92 -19.16 1.62
N THR A 172 -33.69 -19.19 1.12
CA THR A 172 -32.54 -18.59 1.81
C THR A 172 -32.73 -17.08 1.94
N LEU A 173 -33.06 -16.39 0.85
CA LEU A 173 -33.34 -14.95 0.86
C LEU A 173 -34.51 -14.59 1.80
N SER A 174 -35.59 -15.39 1.81
CA SER A 174 -36.70 -15.19 2.74
C SER A 174 -36.26 -15.31 4.21
N SER A 175 -35.38 -16.28 4.51
CA SER A 175 -34.81 -16.44 5.84
C SER A 175 -33.91 -15.26 6.25
N GLU A 176 -33.13 -14.71 5.32
CA GLU A 176 -32.30 -13.52 5.56
C GLU A 176 -33.16 -12.28 5.79
N VAL A 177 -34.20 -12.08 4.99
CA VAL A 177 -35.17 -10.99 5.20
C VAL A 177 -35.83 -11.09 6.56
N GLN A 178 -36.20 -12.29 7.01
CA GLN A 178 -36.75 -12.49 8.35
C GLN A 178 -35.71 -12.19 9.45
N LYS A 179 -34.45 -12.59 9.26
CA LYS A 179 -33.37 -12.28 10.20
C LYS A 179 -33.14 -10.76 10.32
N LEU A 180 -33.08 -10.06 9.19
CA LEU A 180 -32.93 -8.60 9.15
C LEU A 180 -34.13 -7.90 9.79
N LYS A 181 -35.36 -8.37 9.53
CA LYS A 181 -36.56 -7.84 10.21
C LYS A 181 -36.49 -7.99 11.73
N ARG A 182 -36.01 -9.13 12.24
CA ARG A 182 -35.81 -9.34 13.69
C ARG A 182 -34.74 -8.42 14.26
N GLN A 183 -33.63 -8.21 13.53
CA GLN A 183 -32.58 -7.27 13.94
C GLN A 183 -33.08 -5.84 13.98
N LEU A 184 -33.80 -5.41 12.94
CA LEU A 184 -34.40 -4.08 12.88
C LEU A 184 -35.41 -3.87 14.01
N HIS A 185 -36.29 -4.85 14.27
CA HIS A 185 -37.25 -4.75 15.36
C HIS A 185 -36.54 -4.69 16.73
N LYS A 186 -35.46 -5.45 16.93
CA LYS A 186 -34.63 -5.35 18.14
C LYS A 186 -34.04 -3.96 18.32
N GLN A 187 -33.52 -3.35 17.24
CA GLN A 187 -33.03 -1.97 17.28
C GLN A 187 -34.16 -0.98 17.59
N TRP A 188 -35.30 -1.09 16.91
CA TRP A 188 -36.46 -0.23 17.11
C TRP A 188 -37.03 -0.31 18.53
N SER A 189 -37.05 -1.50 19.13
CA SER A 189 -37.52 -1.68 20.52
C SER A 189 -36.71 -0.86 21.54
N MET A 190 -35.48 -0.45 21.21
CA MET A 190 -34.68 0.43 22.07
C MET A 190 -35.19 1.88 22.08
N TYR A 191 -36.01 2.27 21.11
CA TYR A 191 -36.55 3.63 20.98
C TYR A 191 -38.02 3.75 21.39
N GLU A 192 -38.71 2.65 21.73
CA GLU A 192 -40.12 2.69 22.18
C GLU A 192 -40.28 3.36 23.56
N ASP A 193 -39.31 3.17 24.46
CA ASP A 193 -39.33 3.80 25.78
C ASP A 193 -38.61 5.16 25.75
N ASN A 194 -39.30 6.22 26.20
CA ASN A 194 -38.77 7.60 26.21
C ASN A 194 -37.39 7.75 26.86
N HIS A 195 -37.05 6.94 27.87
CA HIS A 195 -35.74 7.02 28.52
C HIS A 195 -34.66 6.20 27.79
N LYS A 196 -35.04 5.12 27.11
CA LYS A 196 -34.11 4.30 26.31
C LYS A 196 -33.79 4.95 24.98
N SER A 197 -34.71 5.73 24.41
CA SER A 197 -34.46 6.49 23.18
C SER A 197 -33.34 7.52 23.35
N PHE A 198 -33.23 8.19 24.51
CA PHE A 198 -32.10 9.07 24.79
C PHE A 198 -30.76 8.34 24.81
N VAL A 199 -30.71 7.13 25.38
CA VAL A 199 -29.51 6.28 25.39
C VAL A 199 -29.17 5.82 23.98
N GLY A 200 -30.18 5.41 23.19
CA GLY A 200 -30.01 5.03 21.78
C GLY A 200 -29.47 6.18 20.93
N ILE A 201 -30.06 7.37 21.04
CA ILE A 201 -29.60 8.58 20.32
C ILE A 201 -28.18 8.97 20.75
N LEU A 202 -27.86 8.88 22.04
CA LEU A 202 -26.50 9.14 22.53
C LEU A 202 -25.50 8.12 21.97
N PHE A 203 -25.87 6.85 21.93
CA PHE A 203 -25.05 5.78 21.37
C PHE A 203 -24.83 5.98 19.87
N ASP A 204 -25.88 6.30 19.10
CA ASP A 204 -25.78 6.62 17.68
C ASP A 204 -24.89 7.83 17.44
N LYS A 205 -25.02 8.87 18.29
CA LYS A 205 -24.14 10.04 18.25
C LYS A 205 -22.69 9.65 18.49
N ILE A 206 -22.40 8.85 19.51
CA ILE A 206 -21.04 8.36 19.79
C ILE A 206 -20.54 7.54 18.60
N LYS A 207 -21.35 6.64 18.04
CA LYS A 207 -20.98 5.79 16.92
C LYS A 207 -20.69 6.59 15.64
N MET A 208 -21.52 7.59 15.34
CA MET A 208 -21.29 8.53 14.24
C MET A 208 -20.05 9.40 14.45
N GLN A 209 -19.67 9.66 15.71
CA GLN A 209 -18.49 10.44 16.07
C GLN A 209 -17.21 9.61 16.25
N GLU A 210 -17.30 8.27 16.31
CA GLU A 210 -16.14 7.41 16.60
C GLU A 210 -15.06 7.51 15.52
N ASP A 211 -15.48 7.75 14.28
CA ASP A 211 -14.59 7.89 13.14
C ASP A 211 -14.24 9.36 12.84
N LEU A 212 -14.68 10.32 13.65
CA LEU A 212 -14.46 11.75 13.42
C LEU A 212 -13.29 12.27 14.25
N VAL A 213 -12.34 12.93 13.59
CA VAL A 213 -11.17 13.55 14.23
C VAL A 213 -11.45 15.03 14.43
N TYR A 214 -11.48 15.46 15.68
CA TYR A 214 -11.67 16.87 16.06
C TYR A 214 -10.36 17.52 16.50
N GLY A 215 -10.19 18.79 16.19
CA GLY A 215 -9.08 19.60 16.67
C GLY A 215 -9.18 19.83 18.17
N LYS A 216 -8.16 19.41 18.92
CA LYS A 216 -8.16 19.51 20.39
C LYS A 216 -8.38 20.94 20.91
N THR A 217 -7.84 21.94 20.21
CA THR A 217 -7.91 23.35 20.62
C THR A 217 -9.12 24.09 20.07
N THR A 218 -9.57 23.76 18.86
CA THR A 218 -10.67 24.49 18.21
C THR A 218 -12.02 23.81 18.38
N GLY A 219 -12.04 22.48 18.60
CA GLY A 219 -13.24 21.66 18.54
C GLY A 219 -13.76 21.44 17.12
N ASP A 220 -13.07 21.96 16.09
CA ASP A 220 -13.50 21.83 14.71
C ASP A 220 -13.25 20.40 14.20
N LEU A 221 -14.12 19.93 13.32
CA LEU A 221 -13.92 18.68 12.62
C LEU A 221 -12.73 18.82 11.65
N ILE A 222 -11.65 18.09 11.90
CA ILE A 222 -10.43 18.07 11.07
C ILE A 222 -10.55 17.02 9.97
N GLY A 223 -11.20 15.89 10.24
CA GLY A 223 -11.34 14.81 9.26
C GLY A 223 -12.02 13.58 9.81
N PHE A 224 -11.88 12.47 9.10
CA PHE A 224 -12.35 11.16 9.53
C PHE A 224 -11.20 10.15 9.53
N CYS A 225 -11.25 9.16 10.42
CA CYS A 225 -10.30 8.07 10.52
C CYS A 225 -11.09 6.77 10.49
N TYR A 226 -10.80 5.90 9.52
CA TYR A 226 -11.39 4.56 9.45
C TYR A 226 -10.45 3.57 10.16
N PRO A 227 -10.79 3.02 11.33
CA PRO A 227 -9.92 2.11 12.08
C PRO A 227 -9.55 0.86 11.27
N ASP A 228 -10.52 0.34 10.51
CA ASP A 228 -10.34 -0.82 9.62
C ASP A 228 -9.45 -0.51 8.41
N SER A 229 -9.32 0.77 8.03
CA SER A 229 -8.43 1.21 6.95
C SER A 229 -6.98 1.13 7.40
N ILE A 230 -6.69 1.49 8.65
CA ILE A 230 -5.33 1.47 9.19
C ILE A 230 -4.76 0.05 9.18
N GLY A 231 -5.54 -0.94 9.63
CA GLY A 231 -5.09 -2.34 9.62
C GLY A 231 -4.78 -2.86 8.21
N ASN A 232 -5.63 -2.53 7.23
CA ASN A 232 -5.41 -2.91 5.83
C ASN A 232 -4.24 -2.16 5.19
N GLU A 233 -4.07 -0.88 5.51
CA GLU A 233 -2.95 -0.05 5.04
C GLU A 233 -1.62 -0.54 5.62
N ILE A 234 -1.57 -0.97 6.89
CA ILE A 234 -0.41 -1.62 7.51
C ILE A 234 -0.09 -2.92 6.76
N LEU A 235 -1.09 -3.78 6.54
CA LEU A 235 -0.89 -5.05 5.85
C LEU A 235 -0.38 -4.84 4.41
N ILE A 236 -0.89 -3.82 3.72
CA ILE A 236 -0.39 -3.41 2.40
C ILE A 236 1.05 -2.91 2.50
N LEU A 237 1.38 -2.08 3.49
CA LEU A 237 2.72 -1.58 3.75
C LEU A 237 3.72 -2.70 4.07
N GLU A 238 3.35 -3.66 4.92
CA GLU A 238 4.17 -4.83 5.25
C GLU A 238 4.46 -5.67 4.00
N ASN A 239 3.44 -5.95 3.19
CA ASN A 239 3.58 -6.69 1.93
C ASN A 239 4.44 -5.94 0.90
N LEU A 240 4.38 -4.60 0.88
CA LEU A 240 5.22 -3.77 0.02
C LEU A 240 6.68 -3.71 0.52
N VAL A 241 6.89 -3.64 1.84
CA VAL A 241 8.22 -3.62 2.46
C VAL A 241 8.92 -4.97 2.33
N GLY A 242 8.19 -6.08 2.40
CA GLY A 242 8.74 -7.42 2.17
C GLY A 242 9.38 -7.60 0.78
N ASN A 243 8.94 -6.83 -0.21
CA ASN A 243 9.38 -6.93 -1.61
C ASN A 243 10.31 -5.81 -2.09
N CYS A 244 10.63 -4.81 -1.26
CA CYS A 244 11.42 -3.65 -1.69
C CYS A 244 12.64 -3.41 -0.80
N LYS A 245 13.84 -3.27 -1.41
CA LYS A 245 15.11 -3.02 -0.69
C LYS A 245 15.20 -1.67 0.03
N THR A 246 14.21 -0.78 -0.07
CA THR A 246 14.20 0.51 0.66
C THR A 246 12.76 0.95 0.92
N SER A 247 12.39 1.26 2.16
CA SER A 247 12.58 2.61 2.72
C SER A 247 12.69 2.56 4.25
N GLN A 248 13.78 3.11 4.81
CA GLN A 248 13.92 3.26 6.28
C GLN A 248 12.73 3.98 6.90
N LEU A 249 12.07 4.89 6.16
CA LEU A 249 10.88 5.59 6.62
C LEU A 249 9.69 4.64 6.88
N ALA A 250 9.47 3.67 6.00
CA ALA A 250 8.39 2.69 6.17
C ALA A 250 8.63 1.81 7.41
N LYS A 251 9.89 1.40 7.64
CA LYS A 251 10.28 0.68 8.86
C LYS A 251 10.05 1.53 10.12
N CYS A 252 10.44 2.80 10.11
CA CYS A 252 10.20 3.71 11.23
C CYS A 252 8.70 3.90 11.50
N MET A 253 7.87 4.01 10.46
CA MET A 253 6.42 4.11 10.62
C MET A 253 5.82 2.86 11.26
N LEU A 254 6.20 1.67 10.79
CA LEU A 254 5.72 0.40 11.37
C LEU A 254 6.10 0.26 12.85
N VAL A 255 7.35 0.58 13.20
CA VAL A 255 7.82 0.51 14.59
C VAL A 255 7.05 1.48 15.49
N ILE A 256 6.83 2.73 15.04
CA ILE A 256 6.06 3.71 15.82
C ILE A 256 4.62 3.23 16.00
N MET A 257 3.99 2.68 14.95
CA MET A 257 2.62 2.19 15.03
C MET A 257 2.48 1.04 16.02
N GLU A 258 3.39 0.05 15.99
CA GLU A 258 3.33 -1.09 16.90
C GLU A 258 3.62 -0.68 18.35
N CYS A 259 4.55 0.25 18.57
CA CYS A 259 4.81 0.81 19.90
C CYS A 259 3.59 1.57 20.45
N VAL A 260 2.92 2.37 19.61
CA VAL A 260 1.71 3.10 20.01
C VAL A 260 0.62 2.12 20.41
N LYS A 261 0.38 1.10 19.59
CA LYS A 261 -0.60 0.05 19.87
C LYS A 261 -0.32 -0.66 21.19
N PHE A 262 0.93 -1.10 21.39
CA PHE A 262 1.34 -1.75 22.65
C PHE A 262 1.10 -0.86 23.87
N MET A 263 1.46 0.43 23.82
CA MET A 263 1.25 1.35 24.95
C MET A 263 -0.23 1.58 25.26
N LEU A 264 -1.08 1.67 24.23
CA LEU A 264 -2.53 1.78 24.42
C LEU A 264 -3.10 0.50 25.06
N ASP A 265 -2.62 -0.67 24.64
CA ASP A 265 -3.02 -1.97 25.23
C ASP A 265 -2.58 -2.11 26.70
N GLN A 266 -1.50 -1.44 27.11
CA GLN A 266 -1.08 -1.36 28.53
C GLN A 266 -1.91 -0.36 29.36
N GLY A 267 -2.92 0.29 28.77
CA GLY A 267 -3.83 1.20 29.45
C GLY A 267 -3.43 2.68 29.39
N ALA A 268 -2.57 3.08 28.45
CA ALA A 268 -2.32 4.49 28.21
C ALA A 268 -3.52 5.13 27.48
N ASP A 269 -3.95 6.32 27.91
CA ASP A 269 -5.07 7.04 27.27
C ASP A 269 -4.69 7.60 25.88
N PHE A 270 -3.42 8.01 25.71
CA PHE A 270 -2.87 8.51 24.45
C PHE A 270 -1.35 8.43 24.45
N VAL A 271 -0.75 8.42 23.26
CA VAL A 271 0.71 8.40 23.08
C VAL A 271 1.16 9.64 22.31
N LEU A 272 2.09 10.40 22.89
CA LEU A 272 2.68 11.57 22.23
C LEU A 272 3.81 11.13 21.30
N THR A 273 3.51 11.00 20.00
CA THR A 273 4.48 10.59 18.99
C THR A 273 5.70 11.53 18.90
N TYR A 274 5.56 12.78 19.37
CA TYR A 274 6.67 13.73 19.51
C TYR A 274 7.84 13.19 20.35
N ASN A 275 7.57 12.34 21.34
CA ASN A 275 8.58 11.79 22.24
C ASN A 275 9.46 10.69 21.60
N PHE A 276 9.08 10.17 20.42
CA PHE A 276 9.90 9.21 19.66
C PHE A 276 10.98 9.90 18.82
N LYS A 277 11.11 11.23 18.89
CA LYS A 277 12.15 11.98 18.18
C LYS A 277 13.43 12.05 19.01
N GLN A 278 14.57 12.03 18.32
CA GLN A 278 15.89 12.23 18.94
C GLN A 278 16.19 13.70 19.29
N ASP A 279 15.24 14.62 19.08
CA ASP A 279 15.44 16.06 19.27
C ASP A 279 15.86 16.45 20.70
N PRO A 280 15.29 15.87 21.78
CA PRO A 280 15.76 16.14 23.14
C PRO A 280 17.24 15.77 23.34
N LEU A 281 17.70 14.68 22.73
CA LEU A 281 19.11 14.27 22.79
C LEU A 281 20.00 15.24 22.00
N LYS A 282 19.57 15.70 20.82
CA LYS A 282 20.30 16.72 20.04
C LYS A 282 20.41 18.04 20.79
N GLN A 283 19.33 18.46 21.46
CA GLN A 283 19.33 19.64 22.33
C GLN A 283 20.31 19.47 23.48
N HIS A 284 20.35 18.28 24.09
CA HIS A 284 21.31 17.95 25.13
C HIS A 284 22.75 18.01 24.63
N PHE A 285 23.03 17.51 23.43
CA PHE A 285 24.34 17.68 22.78
C PHE A 285 24.66 19.15 22.45
N GLY A 286 23.65 19.94 22.10
CA GLY A 286 23.80 21.39 21.93
C GLY A 286 24.27 22.09 23.20
N HIS A 287 23.74 21.69 24.36
CA HIS A 287 24.16 22.24 25.66
C HIS A 287 25.61 21.91 26.00
N TYR A 288 26.11 20.71 25.65
CA TYR A 288 27.53 20.38 25.84
C TYR A 288 28.44 21.29 25.02
N ARG A 289 28.08 21.56 23.77
CA ARG A 289 28.86 22.46 22.90
C ARG A 289 28.81 23.90 23.40
N HIS A 290 27.64 24.38 23.85
CA HIS A 290 27.49 25.75 24.36
C HIS A 290 28.26 26.01 25.66
N LYS A 291 28.36 25.02 26.56
CA LYS A 291 29.12 25.17 27.81
C LYS A 291 30.63 25.33 27.59
N GLY A 292 31.16 24.86 26.47
CA GLY A 292 32.56 25.04 26.08
C GLY A 292 32.90 26.43 25.52
N GLY A 293 31.95 27.37 25.51
CA GLY A 293 32.14 28.70 24.92
C GLY A 293 32.38 28.60 23.42
N ALA A 294 33.55 29.01 22.94
CA ALA A 294 33.93 28.94 21.53
C ALA A 294 34.35 27.52 21.06
N ASN A 295 34.46 26.54 21.98
CA ASN A 295 34.83 25.17 21.64
C ASN A 295 33.63 24.35 21.12
N ASN A 296 33.37 24.43 19.82
CA ASN A 296 32.27 23.70 19.17
C ASN A 296 32.46 22.17 19.08
N ASN A 297 33.67 21.68 19.36
CA ASN A 297 34.03 20.26 19.27
C ASN A 297 34.82 19.80 20.50
N PRO A 298 34.17 19.70 21.68
CA PRO A 298 34.83 19.29 22.91
C PRO A 298 35.34 17.85 22.83
N SER A 299 36.47 17.60 23.48
CA SER A 299 37.02 16.26 23.68
C SER A 299 36.13 15.41 24.58
N VAL A 300 36.31 14.08 24.54
CA VAL A 300 35.57 13.12 25.38
C VAL A 300 35.71 13.45 26.88
N TYR A 301 36.89 13.89 27.31
CA TYR A 301 37.14 14.27 28.71
C TYR A 301 36.37 15.54 29.12
N GLU A 302 36.29 16.54 28.24
CA GLU A 302 35.52 17.77 28.48
C GLU A 302 34.01 17.50 28.53
N VAL A 303 33.51 16.63 27.63
CA VAL A 303 32.11 16.18 27.67
C VAL A 303 31.82 15.43 28.97
N ARG A 304 32.69 14.51 29.39
CA ARG A 304 32.54 13.77 30.66
C ARG A 304 32.52 14.70 31.87
N HIS A 305 33.42 15.68 31.90
CA HIS A 305 33.44 16.68 32.97
C HIS A 305 32.13 17.49 33.00
N THR A 306 31.67 17.94 31.83
CA THR A 306 30.41 18.69 31.68
C THR A 306 29.17 17.88 32.08
N MET A 307 29.12 16.60 31.71
CA MET A 307 28.08 15.66 32.14
C MET A 307 28.04 15.53 33.66
N THR A 308 29.21 15.39 34.29
CA THR A 308 29.33 15.26 35.75
C THR A 308 28.82 16.52 36.44
N GLN A 309 29.18 17.71 35.93
CA GLN A 309 28.67 18.98 36.44
C GLN A 309 27.15 19.12 36.28
N LEU A 310 26.59 18.72 35.13
CA LEU A 310 25.14 18.81 34.89
C LEU A 310 24.34 17.87 35.80
N ARG A 311 24.87 16.67 36.07
CA ARG A 311 24.27 15.73 37.04
C ARG A 311 24.30 16.26 38.46
N ALA A 312 25.38 16.94 38.85
CA ALA A 312 25.54 17.51 40.19
C ALA A 312 24.65 18.75 40.47
N VAL A 313 24.22 19.47 39.42
CA VAL A 313 23.37 20.67 39.56
C VAL A 313 21.88 20.34 39.47
N GLY A 314 21.52 19.17 38.92
CA GLY A 314 20.13 18.72 38.77
C GLY A 314 19.60 17.82 39.90
N ALA A 315 20.42 17.55 40.93
CA ALA A 315 20.05 16.83 42.16
C ALA A 315 19.99 17.83 43.33
#